data_AF-A0A7H8GTD0-F1
#
_entry.id   AF-A0A7H8GTD0-F1
#
_cell.length_a   1.000
_cell.length_b   1.000
_cell.length_c   1.000
_cell.angle_alpha   90.00
_cell.angle_beta   90.00
_cell.angle_gamma   90.00
#
_symmetry.space_group_name_H-M   'P 1'
#
loop_
_entity.id
_entity.type
_entity.pdbx_description
1 polymer ?
#
loop_
_entity_poly.entity_id
_entity_poly.type
_entity_poly.pdbx_seq_one_letter_code
_entity_poly.pdbx_strand_id
1 'polypeptide(L)'
;MPFSKARKALIENGWKPNPSYSGEFGVENVIHRKGFIEIESCTEGVRFCSFNYIKNGACLGVGTVGEEVKDMKIYSWNFKCPEKD
;
A
#
# COMPACT_ATOMS: atom_id res chain seq x y z
N MET A 1 13.47 2.86 -4.16
CA MET A 1 13.29 1.41 -4.45
C MET A 1 11.94 1.19 -5.12
N PRO A 2 11.80 0.34 -6.16
CA PRO A 2 10.49 0.06 -6.79
C PRO A 2 9.51 -0.62 -5.82
N PHE A 3 8.24 -0.20 -5.84
CA PHE A 3 7.20 -0.78 -5.00
C PHE A 3 6.99 -2.28 -5.26
N SER A 4 7.00 -2.71 -6.52
CA SER A 4 6.84 -4.13 -6.88
C SER A 4 7.89 -5.04 -6.24
N LYS A 5 9.16 -4.60 -6.19
CA LYS A 5 10.25 -5.32 -5.52
C LYS A 5 10.04 -5.36 -4.01
N ALA A 6 9.64 -4.24 -3.42
CA ALA A 6 9.36 -4.12 -1.99
C ALA A 6 8.22 -5.05 -1.57
N ARG A 7 7.09 -5.00 -2.29
CA ARG A 7 5.92 -5.87 -2.09
C ARG A 7 6.30 -7.35 -2.13
N LYS A 8 7.06 -7.76 -3.15
CA LYS A 8 7.53 -9.15 -3.27
C LYS A 8 8.32 -9.57 -2.02
N ALA A 9 9.29 -8.75 -1.62
CA ALA A 9 10.10 -9.03 -0.43
C ALA A 9 9.27 -9.10 0.86
N LEU A 10 8.28 -8.21 1.03
CA LEU A 10 7.37 -8.24 2.18
C LEU A 10 6.60 -9.56 2.26
N ILE A 11 5.98 -9.97 1.15
CA ILE A 11 5.21 -11.22 1.05
C ILE A 11 6.11 -12.43 1.34
N GLU A 12 7.30 -12.48 0.73
CA GLU A 12 8.28 -13.56 0.97
C GLU A 12 8.75 -13.62 2.43
N ASN A 13 8.78 -12.48 3.12
CA ASN A 13 9.13 -12.39 4.55
C ASN A 13 7.92 -12.54 5.49
N GLY A 14 6.77 -12.99 4.98
CA GLY A 14 5.59 -13.32 5.78
C GLY A 14 4.74 -12.12 6.22
N TRP A 15 4.97 -10.94 5.64
CA TRP A 15 4.01 -9.83 5.75
C TRP A 15 2.81 -10.12 4.85
N LYS A 16 1.62 -9.92 5.39
CA LYS A 16 0.36 -10.12 4.66
C LYS A 16 -0.25 -8.77 4.29
N PRO A 17 -0.77 -8.59 3.06
CA PRO A 17 -1.61 -7.46 2.73
C PRO A 17 -2.72 -7.28 3.78
N ASN A 18 -2.92 -6.06 4.24
CA ASN A 18 -3.99 -5.70 5.17
C ASN A 18 -4.99 -4.78 4.48
N PRO A 19 -6.12 -5.32 3.96
CA PRO A 19 -7.13 -4.51 3.31
C PRO A 19 -7.68 -3.45 4.27
N SER A 20 -7.59 -2.20 3.85
CA SER A 20 -8.12 -1.04 4.58
C SER A 20 -8.94 -0.10 3.69
N TYR A 21 -8.76 -0.14 2.37
CA TYR A 21 -9.61 0.60 1.44
C TYR A 21 -11.01 -0.02 1.32
N SER A 22 -12.05 0.78 1.46
CA SER A 22 -13.46 0.38 1.36
C SER A 22 -14.26 1.19 0.33
N GLY A 23 -13.60 2.00 -0.49
CA GLY A 23 -14.26 2.82 -1.50
C GLY A 23 -14.55 2.08 -2.80
N GLU A 24 -15.33 2.72 -3.68
CA GLU A 24 -15.70 2.17 -5.00
C GLU A 24 -15.13 2.97 -6.18
N PHE A 25 -14.46 4.08 -5.93
CA PHE A 25 -14.00 5.05 -6.94
C PHE A 25 -12.59 5.55 -6.66
N GLY A 26 -11.95 6.18 -7.65
CA GLY A 26 -10.62 6.76 -7.51
C GLY A 26 -9.47 5.82 -7.91
N VAL A 27 -8.24 6.32 -7.75
CA VAL A 27 -6.99 5.60 -8.10
C VAL A 27 -6.85 4.33 -7.27
N GLU A 28 -7.27 4.39 -6.01
CA GLU A 28 -7.28 3.30 -5.06
C GLU A 28 -8.11 2.13 -5.57
N ASN A 29 -9.33 2.38 -6.08
CA ASN A 29 -10.17 1.32 -6.66
C ASN A 29 -9.51 0.69 -7.90
N VAL A 30 -8.85 1.49 -8.75
CA VAL A 30 -8.12 0.97 -9.92
C VAL A 30 -6.96 0.07 -9.48
N ILE A 31 -6.19 0.48 -8.48
CA ILE A 31 -5.08 -0.29 -7.92
C ILE A 31 -5.58 -1.55 -7.20
N HIS A 32 -6.65 -1.42 -6.42
CA HIS A 32 -7.31 -2.51 -5.70
C HIS A 32 -7.79 -3.60 -6.68
N ARG A 33 -8.49 -3.22 -7.76
CA ARG A 33 -8.95 -4.13 -8.82
C ARG A 33 -7.81 -4.84 -9.57
N LYS A 34 -6.60 -4.29 -9.54
CA LYS A 34 -5.38 -4.94 -10.05
C LYS A 34 -4.76 -5.95 -9.06
N GLY A 35 -5.38 -6.19 -7.91
CA GLY A 35 -4.95 -7.17 -6.91
C GLY A 35 -3.99 -6.64 -5.84
N PHE A 36 -3.84 -5.31 -5.73
CA PHE A 36 -3.10 -4.65 -4.66
C PHE A 36 -4.07 -4.28 -3.53
N ILE A 37 -4.57 -5.30 -2.85
CA ILE A 37 -5.60 -5.16 -1.81
C ILE A 37 -5.09 -4.45 -0.56
N GLU A 38 -3.78 -4.36 -0.39
CA GLU A 38 -3.11 -3.60 0.67
C GLU A 38 -3.25 -2.08 0.52
N ILE A 39 -3.79 -1.56 -0.59
CA ILE A 39 -3.97 -0.11 -0.78
C ILE A 39 -4.88 0.47 0.32
N GLU A 40 -4.52 1.65 0.80
CA GLU A 40 -5.28 2.39 1.79
C GLU A 40 -5.83 3.70 1.21
N SER A 41 -4.94 4.61 0.81
CA SER A 41 -5.33 5.89 0.22
C SER A 41 -4.30 6.38 -0.79
N CYS A 42 -4.73 7.23 -1.71
CA CYS A 42 -3.90 7.94 -2.67
C CYS A 42 -4.25 9.43 -2.68
N THR A 43 -3.26 10.25 -3.02
CA THR A 43 -3.42 11.71 -3.16
C THR A 43 -3.16 12.11 -4.60
N GLU A 44 -4.05 12.91 -5.21
CA GLU A 44 -3.94 13.25 -6.63
C GLU A 44 -2.81 14.25 -6.94
N GLY A 45 -2.46 15.14 -6.00
CA GLY A 45 -1.45 16.18 -6.21
C GLY A 45 0.00 15.67 -6.12
N VAL A 46 0.37 15.11 -4.97
CA VAL A 46 1.72 14.56 -4.74
C VAL A 46 1.88 13.14 -5.26
N ARG A 47 0.80 12.52 -5.75
CA ARG A 47 0.77 11.15 -6.27
C ARG A 47 1.35 10.18 -5.25
N PHE A 48 1.04 10.45 -4.00
CA PHE A 48 1.45 9.63 -2.87
C PHE A 48 0.36 8.62 -2.58
N CYS A 49 0.72 7.35 -2.47
CA CYS A 49 -0.20 6.28 -2.08
C CYS A 49 0.37 5.52 -0.88
N SER A 50 -0.52 5.14 0.04
CA SER A 50 -0.21 4.33 1.22
C SER A 50 -0.73 2.90 1.07
N PHE A 51 0.05 1.95 1.59
CA PHE A 51 -0.26 0.54 1.57
C PHE A 51 0.00 -0.08 2.94
N ASN A 52 -0.88 -0.96 3.40
CA ASN A 52 -0.83 -1.54 4.74
C ASN A 52 -0.55 -3.05 4.70
N TYR A 53 0.35 -3.48 5.59
CA TYR A 53 0.71 -4.88 5.79
C TYR A 53 0.66 -5.23 7.28
N ILE A 54 0.42 -6.51 7.58
CA ILE A 54 0.43 -7.03 8.94
C ILE A 54 1.31 -8.27 9.06
N LYS A 55 1.96 -8.42 10.21
CA LYS A 55 2.72 -9.60 10.59
C LYS A 55 2.77 -9.73 12.11
N ASN A 56 2.30 -10.86 12.64
CA ASN A 56 2.36 -11.17 14.08
C ASN A 56 1.85 -10.03 14.99
N GLY A 57 0.74 -9.38 14.62
CA GLY A 57 0.18 -8.24 15.37
C GLY A 57 0.85 -6.89 15.12
N ALA A 58 2.01 -6.85 14.45
CA ALA A 58 2.62 -5.61 13.98
C ALA A 58 2.00 -5.16 12.66
N CYS A 59 1.84 -3.85 12.50
CA CYS A 59 1.50 -3.23 11.22
C CYS A 59 2.71 -2.55 10.58
N LEU A 60 2.74 -2.56 9.25
CA LEU A 60 3.64 -1.77 8.42
C LEU A 60 2.85 -1.02 7.34
N GLY A 61 2.80 0.30 7.47
CA GLY A 61 2.42 1.24 6.42
C GLY A 61 3.60 1.53 5.50
N VAL A 62 3.35 1.50 4.20
CA VAL A 62 4.31 1.73 3.13
C VAL A 62 3.82 2.88 2.28
N GLY A 63 4.55 4.00 2.31
CA GLY A 63 4.28 5.15 1.47
C GLY A 63 5.04 5.05 0.16
N THR A 64 4.37 5.39 -0.94
CA THR A 64 4.97 5.42 -2.28
C THR A 64 4.67 6.72 -2.99
N VAL A 65 5.47 7.04 -4.00
CA VAL A 65 5.19 8.13 -4.96
C VAL A 65 5.25 7.59 -6.39
N GLY A 66 4.29 7.99 -7.23
CA GLY A 66 4.20 7.62 -8.64
C GLY A 66 2.75 7.52 -9.14
N GLU A 67 2.53 7.58 -10.46
CA GLU A 67 1.19 7.53 -11.07
C GLU A 67 0.64 6.09 -11.17
N GLU A 68 1.46 5.17 -11.66
CA GLU A 68 1.09 3.77 -11.82
C GLU A 68 1.98 2.87 -10.97
N VAL A 69 1.45 1.72 -10.55
CA VAL A 69 2.16 0.71 -9.74
C VAL A 69 3.53 0.35 -10.30
N LYS A 70 3.68 0.29 -11.63
CA LYS A 70 4.94 -0.05 -12.31
C LYS A 70 6.04 1.01 -12.08
N ASP A 71 5.62 2.26 -11.87
CA ASP A 71 6.50 3.43 -11.71
C ASP A 71 6.64 3.86 -10.24
N MET A 72 5.75 3.35 -9.36
CA MET A 72 5.75 3.66 -7.93
C MET A 72 7.07 3.29 -7.27
N LYS A 73 7.61 4.24 -6.51
CA LYS A 73 8.80 4.07 -5.68
C LYS A 73 8.44 4.23 -4.23
N ILE A 74 9.05 3.40 -3.38
CA ILE A 74 9.01 3.55 -1.93
C ILE A 74 9.53 4.93 -1.56
N TYR A 75 8.72 5.65 -0.79
CA TYR A 75 9.00 6.95 -0.23
C TYR A 75 9.20 6.88 1.28
N SER A 76 8.36 6.11 1.98
CA SER A 76 8.40 6.03 3.45
C SER A 76 7.92 4.67 3.98
N TRP A 77 8.27 4.39 5.23
CA TRP A 77 7.84 3.23 6.01
C TRP A 77 7.38 3.70 7.38
N ASN A 78 6.31 3.12 7.91
CA ASN A 78 5.79 3.43 9.23
C ASN A 78 5.23 2.17 9.90
N PHE A 79 5.44 1.97 11.19
CA PHE A 79 4.92 0.80 11.91
C PHE A 79 3.55 1.06 12.55
N LYS A 80 2.69 1.81 11.86
CA LYS A 80 1.32 2.13 12.29
C LYS A 80 0.35 2.00 11.12
N CYS A 81 -0.75 1.30 11.34
CA CYS A 81 -1.92 1.26 10.45
C CYS A 81 -2.94 2.29 10.96
N PRO A 82 -3.89 2.73 10.11
CA PRO A 82 -5.11 3.35 10.61
C PRO A 82 -5.80 2.42 11.62
N GLU A 83 -6.32 2.98 12.71
CA GLU A 83 -7.24 2.25 13.58
C GLU A 83 -8.48 1.87 12.73
N LYS A 84 -8.89 0.61 12.79
CA LYS A 84 -10.16 0.18 12.19
C LYS A 84 -11.23 0.42 13.25
N ASP A 85 -12.12 1.38 12.99
CA ASP A 85 -13.34 1.58 13.79
C ASP A 85 -14.26 0.35 13.75
#